data_AF-A0AAC8ZFX8-F1
#
_entry.id   AF-A0AAC8ZFX8-F1
#
_cell.length_a   1.000
_cell.length_b   1.000
_cell.length_c   1.000
_cell.angle_alpha   90.00
_cell.angle_beta   90.00
_cell.angle_gamma   90.00
#
_symmetry.space_group_name_H-M   'P 1'
#
loop_
_entity.id
_entity.type
_entity.pdbx_description
1 polymer ?
#
loop_
_entity_poly.entity_id
_entity_poly.type
_entity_poly.pdbx_seq_one_letter_code
_entity_poly.pdbx_strand_id
1 'polypeptide(L)'
;MNEDQEQITLVDENGNEELYDVLFTFESDDFGKSYILIYPSGKSDDEEVDIQAYALPADDDPANPSGGDLQLIESDEEWDMVESVLNTFLADGTIDPNAGKQG
;
A
#
# COMPACT_ATOMS: atom_id res chain seq x y z
N MET A 1 13.38 15.01 12.00
CA MET A 1 12.69 13.93 12.72
C MET A 1 12.38 12.95 11.61
N ASN A 2 12.92 11.75 11.64
CA ASN A 2 12.73 10.83 10.53
C ASN A 2 11.30 10.32 10.65
N GLU A 3 10.44 10.82 9.77
CA GLU A 3 9.24 10.12 9.38
C GLU A 3 9.78 8.91 8.62
N ASP A 4 10.08 7.81 9.33
CA ASP A 4 10.50 6.55 8.74
C ASP A 4 9.28 5.95 8.00
N GLN A 5 8.81 6.64 6.97
CA GLN A 5 7.87 6.12 6.00
C GLN A 5 8.63 5.10 5.17
N GLU A 6 8.19 3.85 5.25
CA GLU A 6 8.75 2.79 4.42
C GLU A 6 8.52 3.16 2.96
N GLN A 7 9.60 3.32 2.20
CA GLN A 7 9.57 3.68 0.79
C GLN A 7 10.14 2.54 -0.03
N ILE A 8 9.47 2.25 -1.13
CA ILE A 8 9.91 1.26 -2.10
C ILE A 8 10.13 1.92 -3.46
N THR A 9 11.03 1.32 -4.24
CA THR A 9 11.26 1.72 -5.63
C THR A 9 10.68 0.66 -6.53
N LEU A 10 9.73 1.06 -7.38
CA LEU A 10 9.17 0.20 -8.41
C LEU A 10 9.77 0.55 -9.76
N VAL A 11 10.02 -0.49 -10.57
CA VAL A 11 10.47 -0.34 -11.94
C VAL A 11 9.30 -0.64 -12.86
N ASP A 12 8.85 0.36 -13.61
CA ASP A 12 7.79 0.21 -14.60
C ASP A 12 8.25 -0.58 -15.84
N GLU A 13 7.33 -1.01 -16.71
CA GLU A 13 7.61 -1.69 -17.98
C GLU A 13 8.59 -0.91 -18.89
N ASN A 14 8.64 0.41 -18.74
CA ASN A 14 9.58 1.28 -19.46
C ASN A 14 11.00 1.30 -18.86
N GLY A 15 11.25 0.64 -17.73
CA GLY A 15 12.52 0.67 -17.00
C GLY A 15 12.73 1.95 -16.19
N ASN A 16 11.66 2.71 -15.92
CA ASN A 16 11.72 3.90 -15.09
C ASN A 16 11.55 3.49 -13.63
N GLU A 17 12.45 3.97 -12.77
CA GLU A 17 12.36 3.83 -11.33
C GLU A 17 11.45 4.93 -10.77
N GLU A 18 10.38 4.54 -10.10
CA GLU A 18 9.45 5.45 -9.43
C GLU A 18 9.35 5.10 -7.95
N LEU A 19 9.30 6.14 -7.11
CA LEU A 19 9.26 6.01 -5.66
C LEU A 19 7.81 5.98 -5.18
N TYR A 20 7.56 5.05 -4.28
CA TYR A 20 6.26 4.85 -3.65
C TYR A 20 6.44 4.77 -2.13
N ASP A 21 5.52 5.42 -1.41
CA ASP A 21 5.41 5.30 0.03
C ASP A 21 4.49 4.12 0.35
N VAL A 22 4.94 3.28 1.27
CA VAL A 22 4.15 2.16 1.80
C VAL A 22 3.15 2.73 2.78
N LEU A 23 1.87 2.51 2.49
CA LEU A 23 0.79 2.87 3.39
C LEU A 23 0.72 1.87 4.55
N PHE A 24 0.66 0.57 4.21
CA PHE A 24 0.78 -0.54 5.14
C PHE A 24 0.94 -1.88 4.40
N THR A 25 1.36 -2.91 5.14
CA THR A 25 1.40 -4.30 4.69
C THR A 25 0.55 -5.18 5.61
N PHE A 26 0.00 -6.25 5.09
CA PHE A 26 -0.72 -7.24 5.89
C PHE A 26 -0.60 -8.64 5.30
N GLU A 27 -0.68 -9.65 6.17
CA GLU A 27 -0.72 -11.05 5.77
C GLU A 27 -2.18 -11.52 5.68
N SER A 28 -2.51 -12.21 4.60
CA SER A 28 -3.77 -12.92 4.48
C SER A 28 -3.60 -14.38 4.87
N ASP A 29 -4.26 -14.76 5.97
CA ASP A 29 -4.37 -16.17 6.37
C ASP A 29 -5.23 -16.98 5.38
N ASP A 30 -6.16 -16.31 4.67
CA ASP A 30 -7.07 -16.94 3.71
C ASP A 30 -6.33 -17.40 2.43
N PHE A 31 -5.47 -16.52 1.90
CA PHE A 31 -4.66 -16.81 0.71
C PHE A 31 -3.27 -17.36 1.04
N GLY A 32 -2.82 -17.24 2.30
CA GLY A 32 -1.45 -17.57 2.72
C GLY A 32 -0.40 -16.70 2.03
N LYS A 33 -0.75 -15.44 1.75
CA LYS A 33 0.10 -14.46 1.04
C LYS A 33 0.10 -13.14 1.78
N SER A 34 1.15 -12.37 1.58
CA SER A 34 1.23 -11.00 2.07
C SER A 34 0.85 -10.01 0.98
N TYR A 35 0.24 -8.91 1.39
CA TYR A 35 -0.21 -7.83 0.52
C TYR A 35 0.37 -6.51 1.01
N ILE A 36 0.61 -5.61 0.07
CA ILE A 36 1.17 -4.29 0.30
C ILE A 36 0.32 -3.24 -0.40
N LEU A 37 0.00 -2.18 0.33
CA LEU A 37 -0.65 -0.99 -0.21
C LEU A 37 0.34 0.16 -0.24
N ILE A 38 0.45 0.80 -1.40
CA ILE A 38 1.39 1.88 -1.65
C ILE A 38 0.71 3.05 -2.37
N TYR A 39 1.33 4.23 -2.28
CA TYR A 39 0.92 5.40 -3.03
C TYR A 39 2.15 6.16 -3.56
N PRO A 40 2.05 6.89 -4.69
CA PRO A 40 3.20 7.54 -5.29
C PRO A 40 3.80 8.61 -4.37
N SER A 41 5.11 8.50 -4.10
CA SER A 41 5.85 9.44 -3.26
C SER A 41 5.94 10.81 -3.93
N GLY A 42 5.57 11.85 -3.18
CA GLY A 42 5.62 13.23 -3.67
C GLY A 42 4.30 13.80 -4.17
N LYS A 43 3.18 13.09 -3.96
CA LYS A 43 1.84 13.71 -4.03
C LYS A 43 1.63 14.63 -2.82
N SER A 44 1.06 15.80 -3.08
CA SER A 44 0.65 16.73 -2.02
C SER A 44 -0.70 16.28 -1.45
N ASP A 45 -0.93 16.56 -0.17
CA ASP A 45 -2.15 16.23 0.60
C ASP A 45 -3.47 16.72 -0.06
N ASP A 46 -3.38 17.65 -1.01
CA ASP A 46 -4.51 18.25 -1.75
C ASP A 46 -4.86 17.49 -3.04
N GLU A 47 -4.06 16.50 -3.46
CA GLU A 47 -4.33 15.63 -4.61
C GLU A 47 -4.95 14.31 -4.16
N GLU A 48 -5.97 13.83 -4.91
CA GLU A 48 -6.46 12.46 -4.75
C GLU A 48 -5.29 11.48 -4.96
N VAL A 49 -4.88 10.81 -3.88
CA VAL A 49 -3.85 9.79 -3.92
C VAL A 49 -4.46 8.49 -4.45
N ASP A 50 -3.88 7.97 -5.52
CA ASP A 50 -4.26 6.67 -6.08
C ASP A 50 -3.52 5.58 -5.29
N ILE A 51 -4.27 4.86 -4.45
CA ILE A 51 -3.72 3.76 -3.64
C ILE A 51 -3.65 2.53 -4.53
N GLN A 52 -2.46 1.97 -4.66
CA GLN A 52 -2.21 0.75 -5.41
C GLN A 52 -1.96 -0.41 -4.45
N ALA A 53 -2.48 -1.58 -4.79
CA ALA A 53 -2.34 -2.79 -3.99
C ALA A 53 -1.68 -3.92 -4.80
N TYR A 54 -0.74 -4.59 -4.16
CA TYR A 54 0.01 -5.69 -4.75
C TYR A 54 0.16 -6.84 -3.76
N ALA A 55 0.35 -8.04 -4.28
CA ALA A 55 0.77 -9.20 -3.50
C ALA A 55 2.31 -9.26 -3.44
N LEU A 56 2.84 -9.46 -2.25
CA LEU A 56 4.25 -9.68 -2.01
C LEU A 56 4.63 -11.12 -2.40
N PRO A 57 5.82 -11.32 -2.99
CA PRO A 57 6.32 -12.67 -3.22
C PRO A 57 6.60 -13.35 -1.88
N ALA A 58 6.44 -14.67 -1.84
CA ALA A 58 6.64 -15.46 -0.62
C ALA A 58 8.08 -15.42 -0.04
N ASP A 59 9.04 -14.91 -0.82
CA ASP A 59 10.44 -14.72 -0.41
C ASP A 59 10.70 -13.31 0.17
N ASP A 60 9.73 -12.39 0.03
CA ASP A 60 9.83 -11.01 0.52
C ASP A 60 9.33 -10.89 1.95
N ASP A 61 9.95 -9.98 2.72
CA ASP A 61 9.59 -9.75 4.11
C ASP A 61 8.45 -8.71 4.18
N PRO A 62 7.25 -9.06 4.68
CA PRO A 62 6.16 -8.10 4.75
C PRO A 62 6.43 -6.95 5.72
N ALA A 63 7.38 -7.09 6.65
CA ALA A 63 7.78 -6.01 7.54
C ALA A 63 8.88 -5.11 6.95
N ASN A 64 9.50 -5.50 5.82
CA ASN A 64 10.50 -4.72 5.10
C ASN A 64 10.42 -5.06 3.59
N PRO A 65 9.34 -4.63 2.91
CA PRO A 65 9.12 -5.02 1.53
C PRO A 65 10.20 -4.40 0.63
N SER A 66 10.80 -5.20 -0.26
CA SER A 66 11.81 -4.68 -1.20
C SER A 66 11.20 -4.00 -2.42
N GLY A 67 9.92 -4.25 -2.72
CA GLY A 67 9.20 -3.68 -3.86
C GLY A 67 9.60 -4.21 -5.25
N GLY A 68 10.68 -4.98 -5.37
CA GLY A 68 11.24 -5.34 -6.69
C GLY A 68 10.41 -6.31 -7.54
N ASP A 69 9.65 -7.22 -6.92
CA ASP A 69 8.91 -8.30 -7.62
C ASP A 69 7.46 -8.38 -7.13
N LEU A 70 6.82 -7.22 -6.96
CA LEU A 70 5.42 -7.14 -6.55
C LEU A 70 4.50 -7.75 -7.62
N GLN A 71 3.56 -8.57 -7.18
CA GLN A 71 2.60 -9.24 -8.06
C GLN A 71 1.28 -8.47 -8.08
N LEU A 72 0.71 -8.27 -9.27
CA LEU A 72 -0.61 -7.65 -9.40
C LEU A 72 -1.70 -8.57 -8.82
N ILE A 73 -2.66 -7.96 -8.15
CA ILE A 73 -3.86 -8.66 -7.67
C ILE A 73 -4.84 -8.74 -8.84
N GLU A 74 -5.15 -9.95 -9.30
CA GLU A 74 -6.06 -10.16 -10.43
C GLU A 74 -7.41 -10.74 -10.00
N SER A 75 -7.50 -11.31 -8.80
CA SER A 75 -8.69 -12.00 -8.31
C SER A 75 -9.64 -11.05 -7.59
N ASP A 76 -10.93 -11.07 -7.92
CA ASP A 76 -11.96 -10.29 -7.22
C ASP A 76 -12.00 -10.60 -5.71
N GLU A 77 -11.76 -11.86 -5.31
CA GLU A 77 -11.75 -12.26 -3.89
C GLU A 77 -10.58 -11.62 -3.10
N GLU A 78 -9.41 -11.49 -3.74
CA GLU A 78 -8.25 -10.81 -3.15
C GLU A 78 -8.51 -9.29 -3.05
N TRP A 79 -9.14 -8.70 -4.07
CA TRP A 79 -9.54 -7.29 -4.07
C TRP A 79 -10.56 -6.98 -2.98
N ASP A 80 -11.62 -7.80 -2.83
CA ASP A 80 -12.64 -7.61 -1.79
C ASP A 80 -12.02 -7.62 -0.38
N MET A 81 -11.04 -8.50 -0.17
CA MET A 81 -10.26 -8.53 1.06
C MET A 81 -9.45 -7.25 1.29
N VAL A 82 -8.66 -6.84 0.29
CA VAL A 82 -7.85 -5.61 0.36
C VAL A 82 -8.72 -4.40 0.64
N GLU A 83 -9.84 -4.25 -0.08
CA GLU A 83 -10.80 -3.17 0.12
C GLU A 83 -11.41 -3.21 1.53
N SER A 84 -11.72 -4.40 2.05
CA SER A 84 -12.25 -4.56 3.40
C SER A 84 -11.24 -4.12 4.48
N VAL A 85 -9.97 -4.51 4.34
CA VAL A 85 -8.90 -4.10 5.25
C VAL A 85 -8.64 -2.59 5.14
N LEU A 86 -8.56 -2.05 3.92
CA LEU A 86 -8.38 -0.62 3.67
C LEU A 86 -9.53 0.20 4.28
N ASN A 87 -10.79 -0.19 4.04
CA ASN A 87 -11.94 0.47 4.63
C ASN A 87 -11.91 0.40 6.16
N THR A 88 -11.49 -0.73 6.73
CA THR A 88 -11.34 -0.86 8.19
C THR A 88 -10.29 0.10 8.72
N PHE A 89 -9.15 0.24 8.04
CA PHE A 89 -8.07 1.14 8.43
C PHE A 89 -8.48 2.62 8.32
N LEU A 90 -9.16 3.00 7.23
CA LEU A 90 -9.71 4.34 7.06
C LEU A 90 -10.83 4.65 8.07
N ALA A 91 -11.64 3.64 8.44
CA ALA A 91 -12.72 3.79 9.41
C ALA A 91 -12.22 3.86 10.87
N ASP A 92 -11.11 3.19 11.21
CA ASP A 92 -10.51 3.22 12.55
C ASP A 92 -9.85 4.57 12.88
N GLY A 93 -9.72 5.47 11.89
CA GLY A 93 -9.23 6.83 12.08
C GLY A 93 -7.72 6.93 12.28
N THR A 94 -6.96 5.90 11.89
CA THR A 94 -5.49 5.91 11.91
C THR A 94 -4.89 6.73 10.78
N ILE A 95 -5.62 6.88 9.66
CA ILE A 95 -5.34 7.77 8.54
C ILE A 95 -6.57 8.65 8.37
N ASP A 96 -6.47 9.92 8.75
CA ASP A 96 -7.61 10.83 8.77
C ASP A 96 -7.50 11.82 7.60
N PRO A 97 -8.09 11.52 6.41
CA PRO A 97 -8.08 12.45 5.28
C PRO A 97 -8.98 13.68 5.51
N ASN A 98 -9.63 13.80 6.68
CA ASN A 98 -10.58 14.86 7.00
C ASN A 98 -10.43 15.42 8.42
N ALA A 99 -9.24 15.30 9.06
CA ALA A 99 -8.96 15.78 10.43
C ALA A 99 -9.01 17.31 10.59
N GLY A 100 -9.63 18.02 9.64
CA GLY A 100 -9.83 19.46 9.65
C GLY A 100 -11.22 19.95 10.02
N LYS A 101 -12.26 19.11 10.22
CA LYS A 101 -13.58 19.64 10.63
C LYS A 101 -14.46 18.69 11.43
N GLN A 102 -14.37 18.73 12.76
CA GLN A 102 -15.56 18.73 13.65
C GLN A 102 -15.24 19.45 14.96
N GLY A 103 -15.95 20.57 15.25
CA GLY A 103 -16.03 21.19 16.58
C GLY A 103 -15.56 22.62 16.68
#